data_AF-A0A7Y1CKY4-F1
#
_entry.id   AF-A0A7Y1CKY4-F1
#
_cell.length_a   1.000
_cell.length_b   1.000
_cell.length_c   1.000
_cell.angle_alpha   90.00
_cell.angle_beta   90.00
_cell.angle_gamma   90.00
#
_symmetry.space_group_name_H-M   'P 1'
#
loop_
_entity.id
_entity.type
_entity.pdbx_description
1 polymer ?
#
loop_
_entity_poly.entity_id
_entity_poly.type
_entity_poly.pdbx_seq_one_letter_code
_entity_poly.pdbx_strand_id
1 'polypeptide(L)'
;MSIQLHNMSKAPDAALFHHPQGANQKCLPALFNGSDMLRVIGEEQDIRSAINSFNSSYHEDFFRVREVSKAYLATPTPHNAELLADVLRNALLNWGAGSRKAPILHLPAEAAAGLCNPNLHAKLVRFDTHQLGAFALSSEDRRIFTTEGMYPSAVHFDAELLGVLRMLADALFANNTNVTYPMKALLLITGFMPALDSQVRNGLKHAGFRGFSSTQYLLPSDTLKAAGQKLCRLPFSLGHCWGQNKELLIKAVQKSDHPALQVEPGRVFDILLFMQQDPSRKLIAL
;
A
#
# COMPACT_ATOMS: atom_id res chain seq x y z
N MET A 1 25.51 -23.75 76.71
CA MET A 1 24.66 -23.42 77.87
C MET A 1 23.27 -23.08 77.33
N SER A 2 22.29 -23.92 77.65
CA SER A 2 20.86 -23.80 77.31
C SER A 2 20.24 -22.53 77.94
N ILE A 3 19.15 -21.96 77.44
CA ILE A 3 17.73 -22.25 77.79
C ILE A 3 16.86 -21.35 76.86
N GLN A 4 16.01 -21.91 75.99
CA GLN A 4 14.52 -22.03 76.08
C GLN A 4 13.75 -20.69 76.13
N LEU A 5 12.95 -20.33 75.11
CA LEU A 5 11.61 -20.82 74.68
C LEU A 5 10.43 -20.23 75.49
N HIS A 6 9.58 -19.45 74.81
CA HIS A 6 8.10 -19.36 74.86
C HIS A 6 7.70 -18.17 73.94
N ASN A 7 6.67 -18.16 73.10
CA ASN A 7 5.51 -19.03 72.99
C ASN A 7 4.85 -18.92 71.59
N MET A 8 4.05 -19.94 71.30
CA MET A 8 3.22 -20.22 70.12
C MET A 8 2.21 -19.09 69.80
N SER A 9 1.66 -18.92 68.58
CA SER A 9 0.75 -19.86 67.92
C SER A 9 0.21 -19.31 66.57
N LYS A 10 -0.09 -20.25 65.66
CA LYS A 10 -0.94 -20.22 64.45
C LYS A 10 -0.30 -19.97 63.07
N ALA A 11 -0.08 -21.09 62.37
CA ALA A 11 -0.26 -21.26 60.92
C ALA A 11 -1.70 -21.81 60.68
N PRO A 12 -2.22 -22.03 59.43
CA PRO A 12 -1.59 -21.97 58.10
C PRO A 12 -2.41 -21.14 57.09
N ASP A 13 -1.93 -20.84 55.88
CA ASP A 13 -2.21 -21.69 54.70
C ASP A 13 -1.37 -21.32 53.47
N ALA A 14 -1.23 -22.34 52.62
CA ALA A 14 -0.30 -22.52 51.54
C ALA A 14 -0.41 -21.52 50.38
N ALA A 15 0.75 -20.99 49.95
CA ALA A 15 0.94 -20.48 48.60
C ALA A 15 1.71 -21.54 47.80
N LEU A 16 0.96 -22.45 47.18
CA LEU A 16 1.43 -23.38 46.17
C LEU A 16 1.82 -22.63 44.89
N PHE A 17 2.97 -23.00 44.36
CA PHE A 17 3.42 -22.70 43.01
C PHE A 17 2.36 -23.12 41.98
N HIS A 18 1.88 -22.18 41.18
CA HIS A 18 1.24 -22.48 39.91
C HIS A 18 1.66 -21.46 38.84
N HIS A 19 2.39 -21.94 37.85
CA HIS A 19 2.52 -21.32 36.54
C HIS A 19 1.12 -21.10 35.94
N PRO A 20 0.79 -19.90 35.42
CA PRO A 20 -0.27 -19.78 34.44
C PRO A 20 0.33 -20.03 33.06
N GLN A 21 0.32 -21.29 32.65
CA GLN A 21 0.07 -21.62 31.25
C GLN A 21 -1.39 -21.27 30.94
N GLY A 22 -1.64 -20.66 29.78
CA GLY A 22 -3.00 -20.55 29.23
C GLY A 22 -3.58 -19.14 29.21
N ALA A 23 -2.96 -18.22 28.49
CA ALA A 23 -3.72 -17.16 27.84
C ALA A 23 -4.14 -17.67 26.46
N ASN A 24 -5.39 -18.13 26.38
CA ASN A 24 -6.09 -18.49 25.16
C ASN A 24 -5.95 -17.38 24.10
N GLN A 25 -4.98 -17.55 23.18
CA GLN A 25 -5.04 -16.94 21.85
C GLN A 25 -6.18 -17.62 21.08
N LYS A 26 -7.42 -17.25 21.40
CA LYS A 26 -8.53 -17.42 20.47
C LYS A 26 -8.33 -16.40 19.36
N CYS A 27 -7.43 -16.72 18.44
CA CYS A 27 -7.43 -16.19 17.10
C CYS A 27 -8.80 -16.55 16.52
N LEU A 28 -9.69 -15.58 16.36
CA LEU A 28 -10.94 -15.78 15.65
C LEU A 28 -10.60 -16.22 14.21
N PRO A 29 -10.97 -17.43 13.75
CA PRO A 29 -10.83 -17.77 12.36
C PRO A 29 -12.00 -17.11 11.63
N ALA A 30 -11.75 -15.97 10.99
CA ALA A 30 -12.76 -15.32 10.15
C ALA A 30 -12.31 -15.34 8.68
N LEU A 31 -12.84 -16.34 7.97
CA LEU A 31 -13.28 -16.27 6.56
C LEU A 31 -12.21 -16.04 5.49
N PHE A 32 -11.30 -17.00 5.30
CA PHE A 32 -10.55 -17.13 4.05
C PHE A 32 -10.42 -18.62 3.69
N ASN A 33 -11.45 -19.15 3.00
CA ASN A 33 -11.44 -20.49 2.42
C ASN A 33 -11.50 -20.32 0.89
N GLY A 34 -10.41 -20.66 0.20
CA GLY A 34 -10.22 -20.47 -1.25
C GLY A 34 -9.02 -19.56 -1.52
N SER A 35 -8.22 -19.86 -2.55
CA SER A 35 -7.02 -19.09 -2.88
C SER A 35 -7.38 -17.66 -3.27
N ASP A 36 -7.29 -16.70 -2.34
CA ASP A 36 -7.49 -15.27 -2.56
C ASP A 36 -6.30 -14.63 -3.32
N MET A 37 -5.90 -15.24 -4.43
CA MET A 37 -4.73 -14.86 -5.22
C MET A 37 -5.18 -14.27 -6.54
N LEU A 38 -4.93 -12.98 -6.72
CA LEU A 38 -5.19 -12.31 -7.99
C LEU A 38 -4.39 -12.97 -9.12
N ARG A 39 -5.04 -13.13 -10.27
CA ARG A 39 -4.50 -13.68 -11.51
C ARG A 39 -4.90 -12.79 -12.68
N VAL A 40 -4.00 -12.65 -13.65
CA VAL A 40 -4.35 -12.06 -14.94
C VAL A 40 -5.14 -13.10 -15.74
N ILE A 41 -6.32 -12.71 -16.21
CA ILE A 41 -7.19 -13.55 -17.05
C ILE A 41 -7.40 -12.96 -18.44
N GLY A 42 -7.07 -11.68 -18.63
CA GLY A 42 -7.10 -11.04 -19.94
C GLY A 42 -5.93 -11.49 -20.80
N GLU A 43 -6.14 -11.55 -22.12
CA GLU A 43 -5.08 -11.84 -23.06
C GLU A 43 -4.20 -10.59 -23.28
N GLU A 44 -3.06 -10.76 -23.97
CA GLU A 44 -2.14 -9.66 -24.29
C GLU A 44 -2.87 -8.47 -24.94
N GLN A 45 -3.78 -8.76 -25.87
CA GLN A 45 -4.57 -7.75 -26.58
C GLN A 45 -5.48 -6.96 -25.65
N ASP A 46 -6.11 -7.61 -24.67
CA ASP A 46 -7.02 -6.98 -23.71
C ASP A 46 -6.26 -6.03 -22.79
N ILE A 47 -5.11 -6.48 -22.28
CA ILE A 47 -4.22 -5.71 -21.41
C ILE A 47 -3.69 -4.49 -22.16
N ARG A 48 -3.19 -4.68 -23.39
CA ARG A 48 -2.72 -3.60 -24.25
C ARG A 48 -3.83 -2.59 -24.55
N SER A 49 -5.02 -3.08 -24.92
CA SER A 49 -6.17 -2.22 -25.19
C SER A 49 -6.55 -1.40 -23.96
N ALA A 50 -6.53 -2.00 -22.76
CA ALA A 50 -6.81 -1.29 -21.51
C ALA A 50 -5.80 -0.16 -21.26
N ILE A 51 -4.51 -0.43 -21.48
CA ILE A 51 -3.44 0.59 -21.32
C ILE A 51 -3.62 1.74 -22.31
N ASN A 52 -3.84 1.45 -23.59
CA ASN A 52 -3.98 2.47 -24.64
C ASN A 52 -5.30 3.25 -24.52
N SER A 53 -6.36 2.63 -23.99
CA SER A 53 -7.66 3.28 -23.79
C SER A 53 -7.70 4.12 -22.50
N PHE A 54 -6.71 3.98 -21.62
CA PHE A 54 -6.64 4.75 -20.39
C PHE A 54 -6.33 6.22 -20.71
N ASN A 55 -6.88 7.14 -19.92
CA ASN A 55 -6.79 8.58 -20.22
C ASN A 55 -5.34 9.04 -20.31
N SER A 56 -4.96 9.63 -21.46
CA SER A 56 -3.59 10.08 -21.73
C SER A 56 -3.07 11.09 -20.72
N SER A 57 -3.93 11.98 -20.19
CA SER A 57 -3.50 12.98 -19.21
C SER A 57 -3.01 12.33 -17.91
N TYR A 58 -3.57 11.18 -17.53
CA TYR A 58 -3.11 10.44 -16.36
C TYR A 58 -1.76 9.78 -16.62
N HIS A 59 -1.48 9.33 -17.84
CA HIS A 59 -0.15 8.84 -18.22
C HIS A 59 0.89 9.97 -18.15
N GLU A 60 0.58 11.11 -18.75
CA GLU A 60 1.44 12.30 -18.77
C GLU A 60 1.77 12.79 -17.34
N ASP A 61 0.75 12.95 -16.50
CA ASP A 61 0.93 13.33 -15.08
C ASP A 61 1.84 12.34 -14.35
N PHE A 62 1.59 11.03 -14.52
CA PHE A 62 2.40 10.00 -13.86
C PHE A 62 3.86 10.08 -14.28
N PHE A 63 4.15 10.10 -15.58
CA PHE A 63 5.54 10.13 -16.06
C PHE A 63 6.26 11.42 -15.69
N ARG A 64 5.57 12.57 -15.74
CA ARG A 64 6.13 13.86 -15.32
C ARG A 64 6.51 13.87 -13.84
N VAL A 65 5.63 13.37 -12.96
CA VAL A 65 5.96 13.28 -11.54
C VAL A 65 7.08 12.27 -11.31
N ARG A 66 7.05 11.11 -11.99
CA ARG A 66 8.10 10.09 -11.85
C ARG A 66 9.48 10.60 -12.25
N GLU A 67 9.57 11.36 -13.33
CA GLU A 67 10.82 11.99 -13.77
C GLU A 67 11.43 12.88 -12.69
N VAL A 68 10.64 13.80 -12.13
CA VAL A 68 11.09 14.72 -11.06
C VAL A 68 11.36 13.97 -9.75
N SER A 69 10.53 12.97 -9.43
CA SER A 69 10.66 12.20 -8.20
C SER A 69 12.01 11.48 -8.09
N LYS A 70 12.59 11.04 -9.21
CA LYS A 70 13.91 10.37 -9.22
C LYS A 70 15.01 11.24 -8.63
N ALA A 71 15.03 12.53 -8.97
CA ALA A 71 16.01 13.48 -8.42
C ALA A 71 15.81 13.69 -6.92
N TYR A 72 14.55 13.84 -6.48
CA TYR A 72 14.20 13.97 -5.07
C TYR A 72 14.53 12.71 -4.25
N LEU A 73 14.21 11.53 -4.76
CA LEU A 73 14.48 10.25 -4.11
C LEU A 73 15.99 9.99 -4.02
N ALA A 74 16.77 10.39 -5.02
CA ALA A 74 18.24 10.33 -4.96
C ALA A 74 18.83 11.33 -3.96
N THR A 75 18.29 12.54 -3.85
CA THR A 75 18.79 13.57 -2.93
C THR A 75 17.68 14.55 -2.51
N PRO A 76 17.28 14.59 -1.22
CA PRO A 76 16.19 15.45 -0.74
C PRO A 76 16.68 16.88 -0.47
N THR A 77 17.15 17.58 -1.50
CA THR A 77 17.46 19.01 -1.38
C THR A 77 16.17 19.83 -1.33
N PRO A 78 16.16 21.03 -0.72
CA PRO A 78 15.01 21.94 -0.78
C PRO A 78 14.53 22.20 -2.21
N HIS A 79 15.46 22.38 -3.15
CA HIS A 79 15.15 22.56 -4.55
C HIS A 79 14.41 21.36 -5.16
N ASN A 80 14.89 20.14 -4.92
CA ASN A 80 14.23 18.93 -5.43
C ASN A 80 12.85 18.72 -4.78
N ALA A 81 12.70 19.05 -3.51
CA ALA A 81 11.42 18.98 -2.80
C ALA A 81 10.42 20.01 -3.33
N GLU A 82 10.84 21.24 -3.64
CA GLU A 82 10.01 22.28 -4.27
C GLU A 82 9.54 21.86 -5.66
N LEU A 83 10.45 21.37 -6.51
CA LEU A 83 10.09 20.87 -7.84
C LEU A 83 9.10 19.72 -7.75
N LEU A 84 9.34 18.75 -6.86
CA LEU A 84 8.42 17.64 -6.67
C LEU A 84 7.06 18.12 -6.14
N ALA A 85 7.03 19.04 -5.17
CA ALA A 85 5.81 19.58 -4.61
C ALA A 85 4.94 20.23 -5.70
N ASP A 86 5.53 21.03 -6.60
CA ASP A 86 4.79 21.69 -7.68
C ASP A 86 4.19 20.68 -8.67
N VAL A 87 5.00 19.77 -9.22
CA VAL A 87 4.50 18.79 -10.20
C VAL A 87 3.51 17.80 -9.59
N LEU A 88 3.76 17.35 -8.35
CA LEU A 88 2.88 16.44 -7.65
C LEU A 88 1.56 17.11 -7.31
N ARG A 89 1.58 18.39 -6.91
CA ARG A 89 0.37 19.15 -6.62
C ARG A 89 -0.52 19.28 -7.84
N ASN A 90 0.07 19.60 -9.00
CA ASN A 90 -0.66 19.71 -10.27
C ASN A 90 -1.29 18.37 -10.67
N ALA A 91 -0.52 17.27 -10.61
CA ALA A 91 -1.04 15.93 -10.88
C ALA A 91 -2.17 15.53 -9.91
N LEU A 92 -2.02 15.80 -8.61
CA LEU A 92 -3.06 15.48 -7.61
C LEU A 92 -4.35 16.27 -7.83
N LEU A 93 -4.26 17.55 -8.25
CA LEU A 93 -5.42 18.35 -8.66
C LEU A 93 -6.13 17.73 -9.88
N ASN A 94 -5.38 17.37 -10.92
CA ASN A 94 -5.90 16.69 -12.11
C ASN A 94 -6.55 15.34 -11.74
N TRP A 95 -6.03 14.68 -10.72
CA TRP A 95 -6.54 13.41 -10.20
C TRP A 95 -7.63 13.60 -9.13
N GLY A 96 -8.19 14.81 -9.00
CA GLY A 96 -9.41 15.10 -8.25
C GLY A 96 -9.22 15.67 -6.84
N ALA A 97 -8.00 15.95 -6.39
CA ALA A 97 -7.79 16.67 -5.13
C ALA A 97 -8.37 18.09 -5.21
N GLY A 98 -8.76 18.67 -4.07
CA GLY A 98 -9.39 20.01 -4.02
C GLY A 98 -10.81 20.09 -4.58
N SER A 99 -11.34 19.02 -5.19
CA SER A 99 -12.74 18.93 -5.61
C SER A 99 -13.71 18.72 -4.42
N ARG A 100 -15.03 18.79 -4.66
CA ARG A 100 -16.05 18.63 -3.61
C ARG A 100 -15.86 17.31 -2.84
N LYS A 101 -15.65 17.39 -1.51
CA LYS A 101 -15.36 16.27 -0.57
C LYS A 101 -13.96 15.64 -0.71
N ALA A 102 -13.10 16.15 -1.60
CA ALA A 102 -11.69 15.81 -1.64
C ALA A 102 -10.91 16.67 -0.62
N PRO A 103 -9.77 16.20 -0.09
CA PRO A 103 -8.93 17.02 0.77
C PRO A 103 -8.36 18.20 -0.01
N ILE A 104 -8.20 19.31 0.70
CA ILE A 104 -7.51 20.49 0.19
C ILE A 104 -6.01 20.20 0.28
N LEU A 105 -5.30 20.50 -0.80
CA LEU A 105 -3.84 20.41 -0.84
C LEU A 105 -3.22 21.61 -0.14
N HIS A 106 -2.12 21.38 0.56
CA HIS A 106 -1.27 22.45 1.09
C HIS A 106 -0.70 23.34 -0.02
N LEU A 107 -0.26 24.54 0.35
CA LEU A 107 0.44 25.42 -0.57
C LEU A 107 1.78 24.78 -0.98
N PRO A 108 2.32 25.10 -2.18
CA PRO A 108 3.57 24.50 -2.66
C PRO A 108 4.73 24.56 -1.65
N ALA A 109 4.90 25.70 -0.96
CA ALA A 109 5.95 25.86 0.04
C ALA A 109 5.76 24.96 1.28
N GLU A 110 4.53 24.78 1.75
CA GLU A 110 4.20 23.90 2.88
C GLU A 110 4.42 22.43 2.51
N ALA A 111 3.97 22.03 1.31
CA ALA A 111 4.18 20.69 0.78
C ALA A 111 5.68 20.39 0.60
N ALA A 112 6.46 21.34 0.07
CA ALA A 112 7.91 21.22 -0.07
C ALA A 112 8.60 21.05 1.30
N ALA A 113 8.21 21.84 2.30
CA ALA A 113 8.72 21.70 3.66
C ALA A 113 8.39 20.32 4.26
N GLY A 114 7.19 19.80 4.02
CA GLY A 114 6.80 18.44 4.42
C GLY A 114 7.64 17.36 3.74
N LEU A 115 7.93 17.51 2.44
CA LEU A 115 8.79 16.60 1.68
C LEU A 115 10.26 16.65 2.13
N CYS A 116 10.72 17.74 2.72
CA CYS A 116 12.06 17.80 3.34
C CYS A 116 12.19 16.98 4.64
N ASN A 117 11.12 16.32 5.13
CA ASN A 117 11.20 15.45 6.30
C ASN A 117 12.08 14.21 6.01
N PRO A 118 13.21 14.03 6.72
CA PRO A 118 14.15 12.94 6.41
C PRO A 118 13.57 11.54 6.63
N ASN A 119 12.65 11.38 7.58
CA ASN A 119 12.00 10.09 7.83
C ASN A 119 10.95 9.77 6.74
N LEU A 120 10.23 10.77 6.23
CA LEU A 120 9.36 10.58 5.07
C LEU A 120 10.19 10.18 3.84
N HIS A 121 11.26 10.92 3.55
CA HIS A 121 12.14 10.64 2.42
C HIS A 121 12.72 9.22 2.48
N ALA A 122 13.30 8.82 3.62
CA ALA A 122 13.88 7.49 3.78
C ALA A 122 12.86 6.35 3.52
N LYS A 123 11.59 6.54 3.94
CA LYS A 123 10.52 5.57 3.65
C LYS A 123 10.15 5.57 2.17
N LEU A 124 10.02 6.73 1.53
CA LEU A 124 9.74 6.82 0.09
C LEU A 124 10.82 6.16 -0.75
N VAL A 125 12.11 6.35 -0.40
CA VAL A 125 13.23 5.67 -1.06
C VAL A 125 13.11 4.15 -0.93
N ARG A 126 12.73 3.64 0.25
CA ARG A 126 12.47 2.20 0.42
C ARG A 126 11.34 1.71 -0.47
N PHE A 127 10.24 2.44 -0.60
CA PHE A 127 9.13 2.05 -1.48
C PHE A 127 9.45 2.15 -2.98
N ASP A 128 10.31 3.09 -3.39
CA ASP A 128 10.81 3.17 -4.78
C ASP A 128 11.79 2.02 -5.09
N THR A 129 12.66 1.68 -4.13
CA THR A 129 13.62 0.57 -4.27
C THR A 129 12.91 -0.78 -4.25
N HIS A 130 11.95 -0.95 -3.33
CA HIS A 130 11.20 -2.19 -3.14
C HIS A 130 9.94 -2.18 -4.00
N GLN A 131 10.12 -2.37 -5.31
CA GLN A 131 9.01 -2.48 -6.24
C GLN A 131 8.08 -3.67 -5.90
N LEU A 132 6.85 -3.61 -6.42
CA LEU A 132 5.78 -4.59 -6.17
C LEU A 132 6.20 -6.06 -6.38
N GLY A 133 7.12 -6.34 -7.31
CA GLY A 133 7.64 -7.68 -7.58
C GLY A 133 8.42 -8.31 -6.41
N ALA A 134 8.76 -7.52 -5.38
CA ALA A 134 9.40 -8.01 -4.17
C ALA A 134 8.43 -8.64 -3.15
N PHE A 135 7.12 -8.58 -3.42
CA PHE A 135 6.07 -9.02 -2.51
C PHE A 135 5.35 -10.22 -3.14
N ALA A 136 5.08 -11.26 -2.33
CA ALA A 136 4.38 -12.44 -2.80
C ALA A 136 3.50 -13.06 -1.71
N LEU A 137 2.58 -13.92 -2.14
CA LEU A 137 1.83 -14.83 -1.27
C LEU A 137 2.37 -16.26 -1.44
N SER A 138 2.49 -16.98 -0.34
CA SER A 138 2.78 -18.43 -0.32
C SER A 138 1.55 -19.23 -0.75
N SER A 139 1.71 -20.51 -1.07
CA SER A 139 0.59 -21.45 -1.27
C SER A 139 -0.38 -21.53 -0.07
N GLU A 140 0.11 -21.29 1.14
CA GLU A 140 -0.67 -21.23 2.39
C GLU A 140 -1.17 -19.80 2.72
N ASP A 141 -1.18 -18.92 1.72
CA ASP A 141 -1.64 -17.53 1.85
C ASP A 141 -0.85 -16.63 2.82
N ARG A 142 0.37 -17.05 3.19
CA ARG A 142 1.31 -16.25 3.99
C ARG A 142 1.99 -15.19 3.14
N ARG A 143 2.16 -13.99 3.73
CA ARG A 143 2.87 -12.85 3.13
C ARG A 143 4.38 -13.09 3.14
N ILE A 144 5.00 -13.03 1.97
CA ILE A 144 6.43 -13.30 1.75
C ILE A 144 7.09 -12.07 1.10
N PHE A 145 8.30 -11.76 1.55
CA PHE A 145 9.23 -10.89 0.84
C PHE A 145 10.18 -11.76 0.01
N THR A 146 10.23 -11.54 -1.30
CA THR A 146 11.09 -12.33 -2.21
C THR A 146 12.53 -11.83 -2.23
N THR A 147 12.79 -10.67 -1.63
CA THR A 147 14.13 -10.12 -1.42
C THR A 147 14.50 -10.25 0.04
N GLU A 148 15.63 -10.88 0.32
CA GLU A 148 16.14 -11.05 1.67
C GLU A 148 16.43 -9.70 2.34
N GLY A 149 16.16 -9.60 3.64
CA GLY A 149 16.44 -8.39 4.42
C GLY A 149 15.54 -7.18 4.12
N MET A 150 14.55 -7.31 3.23
CA MET A 150 13.68 -6.20 2.83
C MET A 150 12.90 -5.59 4.02
N TYR A 151 12.27 -6.44 4.83
CA TYR A 151 11.64 -6.06 6.10
C TYR A 151 11.85 -7.17 7.14
N PRO A 152 11.98 -6.83 8.44
CA PRO A 152 12.12 -7.84 9.51
C PRO A 152 10.89 -8.76 9.65
N SER A 153 9.71 -8.23 9.37
CA SER A 153 8.46 -9.00 9.36
C SER A 153 7.35 -8.27 8.61
N ALA A 154 6.26 -8.98 8.29
CA ALA A 154 5.09 -8.36 7.69
C ALA A 154 4.45 -7.28 8.58
N VAL A 155 4.54 -7.42 9.91
CA VAL A 155 4.06 -6.40 10.86
C VAL A 155 4.86 -5.09 10.75
N HIS A 156 6.18 -5.19 10.54
CA HIS A 156 7.02 -4.00 10.31
C HIS A 156 6.66 -3.31 9.00
N PHE A 157 6.42 -4.08 7.94
CA PHE A 157 5.93 -3.54 6.68
C PHE A 157 4.58 -2.83 6.85
N ASP A 158 3.63 -3.44 7.57
CA ASP A 158 2.30 -2.86 7.78
C ASP A 158 2.39 -1.50 8.49
N ALA A 159 3.21 -1.43 9.54
CA ALA A 159 3.45 -0.19 10.28
C ALA A 159 4.14 0.87 9.40
N GLU A 160 5.10 0.47 8.55
CA GLU A 160 5.77 1.38 7.64
C GLU A 160 4.84 1.91 6.54
N LEU A 161 4.03 1.06 5.91
CA LEU A 161 3.07 1.46 4.88
C LEU A 161 2.02 2.43 5.45
N LEU A 162 1.40 2.10 6.59
CA LEU A 162 0.44 3.03 7.20
C LEU A 162 1.11 4.32 7.70
N GLY A 163 2.37 4.23 8.16
CA GLY A 163 3.16 5.37 8.57
C GLY A 163 3.45 6.33 7.41
N VAL A 164 3.94 5.84 6.28
CA VAL A 164 4.25 6.68 5.12
C VAL A 164 2.99 7.33 4.56
N LEU A 165 1.85 6.62 4.54
CA LEU A 165 0.59 7.19 4.08
C LEU A 165 0.07 8.30 5.00
N ARG A 166 0.31 8.22 6.32
CA ARG A 166 0.03 9.33 7.25
C ARG A 166 0.96 10.51 7.02
N MET A 167 2.26 10.26 6.90
CA MET A 167 3.23 11.33 6.65
C MET A 167 2.96 12.05 5.31
N LEU A 168 2.55 11.32 4.27
CA LEU A 168 2.11 11.93 3.01
C LEU A 168 0.78 12.69 3.16
N ALA A 169 -0.16 12.18 3.97
CA ALA A 169 -1.39 12.90 4.27
C ALA A 169 -1.09 14.25 4.91
N ASP A 170 -0.24 14.27 5.94
CA ASP A 170 0.11 15.45 6.72
C ASP A 170 1.00 16.42 5.92
N ALA A 171 1.91 15.91 5.09
CA ALA A 171 2.79 16.75 4.29
C ALA A 171 2.02 17.50 3.19
N LEU A 172 1.08 16.83 2.52
CA LEU A 172 0.52 17.32 1.26
C LEU A 172 -0.89 17.89 1.40
N PHE A 173 -1.64 17.56 2.47
CA PHE A 173 -3.07 17.86 2.54
C PHE A 173 -3.50 18.43 3.90
N ALA A 174 -4.42 19.38 3.86
CA ALA A 174 -5.07 19.91 5.05
C ALA A 174 -6.11 18.91 5.57
N ASN A 175 -5.89 18.38 6.78
CA ASN A 175 -6.82 17.51 7.53
C ASN A 175 -7.34 16.30 6.74
N ASN A 176 -6.51 15.67 5.90
CA ASN A 176 -6.93 14.54 5.10
C ASN A 176 -7.11 13.27 5.95
N THR A 177 -8.31 12.69 5.88
CA THR A 177 -8.64 11.41 6.52
C THR A 177 -8.86 10.27 5.52
N ASN A 178 -8.83 10.55 4.21
CA ASN A 178 -9.09 9.56 3.17
C ASN A 178 -7.76 8.96 2.66
N VAL A 179 -7.66 7.63 2.64
CA VAL A 179 -6.41 6.95 2.22
C VAL A 179 -6.08 7.16 0.74
N THR A 180 -7.10 7.44 -0.09
CA THR A 180 -6.98 7.50 -1.56
C THR A 180 -5.89 8.47 -1.99
N TYR A 181 -5.83 9.66 -1.39
CA TYR A 181 -4.93 10.72 -1.84
C TYR A 181 -3.46 10.52 -1.44
N PRO A 182 -3.16 10.10 -0.20
CA PRO A 182 -1.82 9.63 0.15
C PRO A 182 -1.35 8.45 -0.69
N MET A 183 -2.26 7.53 -1.08
CA MET A 183 -1.91 6.44 -2.00
C MET A 183 -1.64 6.94 -3.41
N LYS A 184 -2.39 7.92 -3.92
CA LYS A 184 -2.08 8.60 -5.19
C LYS A 184 -0.70 9.24 -5.14
N ALA A 185 -0.38 9.93 -4.05
CA ALA A 185 0.95 10.51 -3.86
C ALA A 185 2.04 9.44 -3.81
N LEU A 186 1.83 8.34 -3.07
CA LEU A 186 2.77 7.23 -3.03
C LEU A 186 2.98 6.61 -4.42
N LEU A 187 1.91 6.36 -5.18
CA LEU A 187 1.98 5.86 -6.56
C LEU A 187 2.75 6.81 -7.47
N LEU A 188 2.41 8.10 -7.46
CA LEU A 188 3.03 9.10 -8.33
C LEU A 188 4.52 9.29 -8.00
N ILE A 189 4.89 9.27 -6.72
CA ILE A 189 6.28 9.45 -6.29
C ILE A 189 7.12 8.20 -6.53
N THR A 190 6.59 6.99 -6.28
CA THR A 190 7.41 5.76 -6.18
C THR A 190 7.04 4.66 -7.18
N GLY A 191 5.88 4.74 -7.83
CA GLY A 191 5.36 3.66 -8.68
C GLY A 191 4.90 2.41 -7.93
N PHE A 192 4.90 2.43 -6.58
CA PHE A 192 4.82 1.23 -5.76
C PHE A 192 3.50 0.44 -5.89
N MET A 193 2.35 1.07 -5.66
CA MET A 193 1.06 0.39 -5.60
C MET A 193 -0.09 1.26 -6.13
N PRO A 194 -1.16 0.67 -6.67
CA PRO A 194 -2.31 1.42 -7.16
C PRO A 194 -3.02 2.19 -6.05
N ALA A 195 -3.66 3.30 -6.41
CA ALA A 195 -4.42 4.10 -5.45
C ALA A 195 -5.86 3.61 -5.33
N LEU A 196 -6.40 3.53 -4.12
CA LEU A 196 -7.77 3.04 -3.89
C LEU A 196 -8.84 4.10 -4.19
N ASP A 197 -8.84 4.69 -5.38
CA ASP A 197 -9.97 5.50 -5.85
C ASP A 197 -11.20 4.64 -6.19
N SER A 198 -12.34 5.28 -6.49
CA SER A 198 -13.59 4.54 -6.72
C SER A 198 -13.48 3.53 -7.86
N GLN A 199 -12.71 3.84 -8.91
CA GLN A 199 -12.59 3.01 -10.09
C GLN A 199 -11.69 1.81 -9.82
N VAL A 200 -10.55 2.02 -9.19
CA VAL A 200 -9.68 0.91 -8.75
C VAL A 200 -10.40 0.01 -7.75
N ARG A 201 -11.15 0.57 -6.78
CA ARG A 201 -11.94 -0.22 -5.82
C ARG A 201 -13.03 -1.05 -6.51
N ASN A 202 -13.70 -0.49 -7.51
CA ASN A 202 -14.70 -1.21 -8.31
C ASN A 202 -14.04 -2.32 -9.13
N GLY A 203 -12.89 -2.05 -9.75
CA GLY A 203 -12.11 -3.07 -10.46
C GLY A 203 -11.64 -4.23 -9.57
N LEU A 204 -11.19 -3.93 -8.36
CA LEU A 204 -10.85 -4.93 -7.34
C LEU A 204 -12.08 -5.75 -6.94
N LYS A 205 -13.25 -5.10 -6.77
CA LYS A 205 -14.52 -5.80 -6.51
C LYS A 205 -14.88 -6.75 -7.66
N HIS A 206 -14.74 -6.32 -8.91
CA HIS A 206 -14.97 -7.16 -10.09
C HIS A 206 -13.95 -8.29 -10.23
N ALA A 207 -12.72 -8.07 -9.76
CA ALA A 207 -11.73 -9.14 -9.64
C ALA A 207 -12.11 -10.17 -8.57
N GLY A 208 -13.14 -9.95 -7.75
CA GLY A 208 -13.46 -10.80 -6.61
C GLY A 208 -12.75 -10.42 -5.32
N PHE A 209 -11.88 -9.41 -5.32
CA PHE A 209 -11.17 -8.92 -4.14
C PHE A 209 -12.10 -8.05 -3.26
N ARG A 210 -12.72 -8.68 -2.26
CA ARG A 210 -13.77 -8.07 -1.42
C ARG A 210 -13.19 -7.23 -0.28
N GLY A 211 -13.90 -6.17 0.10
CA GLY A 211 -13.58 -5.38 1.31
C GLY A 211 -13.28 -3.90 1.10
N PHE A 212 -13.35 -3.44 -0.15
CA PHE A 212 -13.18 -2.03 -0.52
C PHE A 212 -14.50 -1.37 -0.94
N SER A 213 -15.63 -1.95 -0.53
CA SER A 213 -16.98 -1.52 -0.94
C SER A 213 -17.49 -0.28 -0.21
N SER A 214 -16.74 0.26 0.76
CA SER A 214 -17.12 1.49 1.43
C SER A 214 -17.01 2.69 0.48
N THR A 215 -17.95 3.62 0.59
CA THR A 215 -17.96 4.87 -0.18
C THR A 215 -16.74 5.74 0.11
N GLN A 216 -16.24 5.67 1.34
CA GLN A 216 -14.96 6.24 1.77
C GLN A 216 -14.09 5.16 2.38
N TYR A 217 -12.82 5.14 2.01
CA TYR A 217 -11.82 4.30 2.66
C TYR A 217 -10.90 5.22 3.46
N LEU A 218 -11.15 5.27 4.76
CA LEU A 218 -10.40 6.14 5.66
C LEU A 218 -8.98 5.61 5.85
N LEU A 219 -8.06 6.52 6.13
CA LEU A 219 -6.70 6.20 6.53
C LEU A 219 -6.76 5.36 7.81
N PRO A 220 -6.35 4.08 7.78
CA PRO A 220 -6.52 3.21 8.93
C PRO A 220 -5.69 3.71 10.12
N SER A 221 -6.32 3.89 11.28
CA SER A 221 -5.60 4.32 12.49
C SER A 221 -4.72 3.21 13.07
N ASP A 222 -4.98 1.95 12.72
CA ASP A 222 -4.36 0.75 13.28
C ASP A 222 -4.23 -0.35 12.20
N THR A 223 -3.08 -1.03 12.17
CA THR A 223 -2.79 -2.17 11.28
C THR A 223 -3.59 -3.41 11.64
N LEU A 224 -4.07 -3.55 12.89
CA LEU A 224 -4.83 -4.71 13.37
C LEU A 224 -6.31 -4.69 12.93
N LYS A 225 -6.83 -3.54 12.51
CA LYS A 225 -8.20 -3.43 12.01
C LYS A 225 -8.29 -3.97 10.59
N ALA A 226 -9.44 -4.54 10.24
CA ALA A 226 -9.68 -5.17 8.93
C ALA A 226 -9.30 -4.27 7.74
N ALA A 227 -9.57 -2.96 7.83
CA ALA A 227 -9.21 -2.02 6.78
C ALA A 227 -7.69 -1.84 6.62
N GLY A 228 -6.95 -1.80 7.74
CA GLY A 228 -5.49 -1.76 7.76
C GLY A 228 -4.88 -3.04 7.20
N GLN A 229 -5.35 -4.20 7.66
CA GLN A 229 -4.88 -5.50 7.19
C GLN A 229 -5.08 -5.68 5.68
N LYS A 230 -6.25 -5.30 5.14
CA LYS A 230 -6.53 -5.39 3.70
C LYS A 230 -5.65 -4.49 2.86
N LEU A 231 -5.45 -3.24 3.31
CA LEU A 231 -4.57 -2.30 2.63
C LEU A 231 -3.13 -2.83 2.60
N CYS A 232 -2.63 -3.37 3.70
CA CYS A 232 -1.27 -3.90 3.78
C CYS A 232 -1.10 -5.28 3.13
N ARG A 233 -2.20 -6.00 2.85
CA ARG A 233 -2.19 -7.24 2.09
C ARG A 233 -2.12 -6.99 0.57
N LEU A 234 -2.71 -5.89 0.09
CA LEU A 234 -2.82 -5.61 -1.34
C LEU A 234 -1.48 -5.68 -2.10
N PRO A 235 -0.35 -5.13 -1.60
CA PRO A 235 0.95 -5.25 -2.28
C PRO A 235 1.40 -6.69 -2.50
N PHE A 236 1.13 -7.61 -1.55
CA PHE A 236 1.48 -9.02 -1.67
C PHE A 236 0.60 -9.75 -2.70
N SER A 237 -0.70 -9.44 -2.73
CA SER A 237 -1.60 -10.01 -3.74
C SER A 237 -1.23 -9.56 -5.16
N LEU A 238 -0.93 -8.28 -5.34
CA LEU A 238 -0.55 -7.74 -6.65
C LEU A 238 0.87 -8.18 -7.06
N GLY A 239 1.81 -8.24 -6.11
CA GLY A 239 3.16 -8.72 -6.35
C GLY A 239 3.20 -10.20 -6.72
N HIS A 240 2.37 -11.03 -6.07
CA HIS A 240 2.19 -12.43 -6.48
C HIS A 240 1.61 -12.53 -7.89
N CYS A 241 0.55 -11.76 -8.19
CA CYS A 241 -0.05 -11.69 -9.53
C CYS A 241 0.96 -11.26 -10.59
N TRP A 242 1.77 -10.23 -10.30
CA TRP A 242 2.87 -9.79 -11.16
C TRP A 242 3.86 -10.93 -11.43
N GLY A 243 4.35 -11.59 -10.37
CA GLY A 243 5.33 -12.66 -10.48
C GLY A 243 4.85 -13.81 -11.35
N GLN A 244 3.59 -14.24 -11.20
CA GLN A 244 3.00 -15.33 -11.99
C GLN A 244 2.73 -14.96 -13.45
N ASN A 245 2.52 -13.67 -13.76
CA ASN A 245 2.08 -13.20 -15.07
C ASN A 245 3.07 -12.23 -15.74
N LYS A 246 4.32 -12.19 -15.26
CA LYS A 246 5.31 -11.16 -15.62
C LYS A 246 5.55 -11.10 -17.12
N GLU A 247 5.73 -12.25 -17.77
CA GLU A 247 5.98 -12.31 -19.21
C GLU A 247 4.82 -11.73 -20.03
N LEU A 248 3.59 -12.14 -19.72
CA LEU A 248 2.37 -11.64 -20.37
C LEU A 248 2.21 -10.13 -20.19
N LEU A 249 2.34 -9.64 -18.96
CA LEU A 249 2.19 -8.22 -18.63
C LEU A 249 3.26 -7.37 -19.31
N ILE A 250 4.54 -7.78 -19.25
CA ILE A 250 5.63 -7.06 -19.92
C ILE A 250 5.42 -7.04 -21.43
N LYS A 251 5.05 -8.18 -22.04
CA LYS A 251 4.80 -8.27 -23.48
C LYS A 251 3.67 -7.33 -23.92
N ALA A 252 2.57 -7.29 -23.17
CA ALA A 252 1.45 -6.40 -23.47
C ALA A 252 1.84 -4.92 -23.34
N VAL A 253 2.59 -4.57 -22.29
CA VAL A 253 3.09 -3.20 -22.08
C VAL A 253 4.06 -2.78 -23.19
N GLN A 254 5.00 -3.63 -23.57
CA GLN A 254 5.97 -3.32 -24.65
C GLN A 254 5.32 -3.07 -26.00
N LYS A 255 4.17 -3.71 -26.25
CA LYS A 255 3.38 -3.53 -27.48
C LYS A 255 2.33 -2.42 -27.39
N SER A 256 2.18 -1.80 -26.22
CA SER A 256 1.28 -0.67 -25.99
C SER A 256 1.94 0.64 -26.45
N ASP A 257 1.17 1.73 -26.42
CA ASP A 257 1.67 3.08 -26.72
C ASP A 257 2.52 3.65 -25.56
N HIS A 258 2.65 2.89 -24.46
CA HIS A 258 3.32 3.29 -23.22
C HIS A 258 4.34 2.24 -22.72
N PRO A 259 5.36 1.86 -23.51
CA PRO A 259 6.32 0.80 -23.17
C PRO A 259 7.15 1.10 -21.90
N ALA A 260 7.28 2.37 -21.52
CA ALA A 260 7.96 2.78 -20.29
C ALA A 260 7.30 2.23 -19.00
N LEU A 261 6.04 1.80 -19.05
CA LEU A 261 5.34 1.18 -17.92
C LEU A 261 5.94 -0.19 -17.50
N GLN A 262 6.83 -0.79 -18.29
CA GLN A 262 7.34 -2.14 -18.02
C GLN A 262 8.12 -2.25 -16.69
N VAL A 263 8.61 -1.12 -16.17
CA VAL A 263 9.32 -1.01 -14.88
C VAL A 263 8.46 -0.42 -13.76
N GLU A 264 7.15 -0.27 -14.00
CA GLU A 264 6.22 0.42 -13.10
C GLU A 264 4.98 -0.47 -12.78
N PRO A 265 5.18 -1.65 -12.15
CA PRO A 265 4.10 -2.63 -11.96
C PRO A 265 2.92 -2.09 -11.16
N GLY A 266 3.17 -1.23 -10.16
CA GLY A 266 2.09 -0.60 -9.39
C GLY A 266 1.20 0.27 -10.27
N ARG A 267 1.79 0.98 -11.25
CA ARG A 267 1.03 1.77 -12.22
C ARG A 267 0.30 0.90 -13.24
N VAL A 268 0.89 -0.20 -13.69
CA VAL A 268 0.21 -1.17 -14.56
C VAL A 268 -1.07 -1.68 -13.87
N PHE A 269 -0.98 -2.10 -12.61
CA PHE A 269 -2.18 -2.54 -11.87
C PHE A 269 -3.19 -1.43 -11.62
N ASP A 270 -2.73 -0.20 -11.39
CA ASP A 270 -3.61 0.97 -11.25
C ASP A 270 -4.48 1.14 -12.49
N ILE A 271 -3.87 1.09 -13.68
CA ILE A 271 -4.57 1.16 -14.96
C ILE A 271 -5.50 -0.04 -15.16
N LEU A 272 -5.03 -1.27 -14.98
CA LEU A 272 -5.84 -2.46 -15.25
C LEU A 272 -7.05 -2.55 -14.33
N LEU A 273 -6.87 -2.27 -13.03
CA LEU A 273 -7.98 -2.24 -12.08
C LEU A 273 -8.92 -1.08 -12.36
N PHE A 274 -8.39 0.11 -12.71
CA PHE A 274 -9.23 1.23 -13.12
C PHE A 274 -10.04 0.91 -14.38
N MET A 275 -9.48 0.23 -15.38
CA MET A 275 -10.22 -0.11 -16.59
C MET A 275 -11.23 -1.24 -16.34
N GLN A 276 -10.95 -2.15 -15.40
CA GLN A 276 -11.84 -3.25 -15.03
C GLN A 276 -13.09 -2.84 -14.25
N GLN A 277 -13.23 -1.57 -13.82
CA GLN A 277 -14.55 -1.12 -13.34
C GLN A 277 -15.63 -1.19 -14.43
N ASP A 278 -15.26 -1.17 -15.71
CA ASP A 278 -16.16 -1.57 -16.79
C ASP A 278 -16.34 -3.11 -16.75
N PRO A 279 -17.56 -3.62 -16.46
CA PRO A 279 -17.80 -5.06 -16.35
C PRO A 279 -17.53 -5.85 -17.64
N SER A 280 -17.47 -5.18 -18.80
CA SER A 280 -17.12 -5.82 -20.07
C SER A 280 -15.63 -6.16 -20.17
N ARG A 281 -14.77 -5.51 -19.38
CA ARG A 281 -13.32 -5.75 -19.35
C ARG A 281 -12.98 -6.76 -18.27
N LYS A 282 -12.53 -7.95 -18.69
CA LYS A 282 -12.07 -9.02 -17.80
C LYS A 282 -10.55 -9.11 -17.89
N LEU A 283 -9.84 -8.51 -16.94
CA LEU A 283 -8.39 -8.39 -16.95
C LEU A 283 -7.75 -9.17 -15.80
N ILE A 284 -8.33 -9.08 -14.61
CA ILE A 284 -7.81 -9.64 -13.36
C ILE A 284 -8.97 -10.32 -12.59
N ALA A 285 -8.75 -11.52 -12.08
CA ALA A 285 -9.69 -12.24 -11.21
C ALA A 285 -8.98 -12.89 -10.01
N LEU A 286 -9.75 -13.30 -9.01
CA LEU A 286 -9.33 -14.07 -7.84
C LEU A 286 -9.41 -15.57 -8.13
#